data_AF-A0A520JDD2-F1
#
_entry.id   AF-A0A520JDD2-F1
#
_cell.length_a   1.000
_cell.length_b   1.000
_cell.length_c   1.000
_cell.angle_alpha   90.00
_cell.angle_beta   90.00
_cell.angle_gamma   90.00
#
_symmetry.space_group_name_H-M   'P 1'
#
loop_
_entity.id
_entity.type
_entity.pdbx_description
1 polymer ?
#
loop_
_entity_poly.entity_id
_entity_poly.type
_entity_poly.pdbx_seq_one_letter_code
_entity_poly.pdbx_strand_id
1 'polypeptide(L)'
;MTGKRVVACALATCLAANVVQAQAMMPVPYGGTKPAPVSQSPAVDPRDTPEEIAKDSARDLSDDHFYNRPGATRADYDAAWQRCRLIARGSRTPSGSIPYSYNPALVSPVAAGIGGGLGGLLAGAIAEGQQRRANRRNCLLIDGWRMVEVPPATATRLKTMTDDQRSSYFNGIVGAAQVDGKVTERTSFTQPVDPVFNLDAPVFGPGSVFLGKKVDPKAPFVLGPGEAAVVLAFRRPDAVSAGRSALVQLARYDVAGRDLLYRRKDWKKTGDKTIYEVAAGSADRKAPYEVQVLKVTPGDYVIASTAVVARVATTSYCFGAPTFHVDPGAVVYLGDFVPVVDAKLKTGDTVSTLAYATHIDDARRTLTTSQPALAAAVRPAKMQNRATYACSAITMDRWDLPGVGSLPPAAAQ
;
A
#
# COMPACT_ATOMS: atom_id res chain seq x y z
N MET A 1 52.24 19.49 43.11
CA MET A 1 51.01 18.91 43.71
C MET A 1 49.98 20.01 43.67
N THR A 2 48.91 20.04 42.88
CA THR A 2 47.97 19.01 42.41
C THR A 2 47.38 19.53 41.08
N GLY A 3 47.61 18.79 39.98
CA GLY A 3 47.03 19.10 38.67
C GLY A 3 45.65 18.45 38.53
N LYS A 4 44.58 19.25 38.42
CA LYS A 4 43.24 18.77 38.08
C LYS A 4 43.13 18.66 36.56
N ARG A 5 43.15 17.42 36.06
CA ARG A 5 42.78 17.08 34.68
C ARG A 5 41.25 17.12 34.56
N VAL A 6 40.76 17.98 33.66
CA VAL A 6 39.36 17.99 33.21
C VAL A 6 39.18 16.79 32.28
N VAL A 7 38.37 15.81 32.72
CA VAL A 7 37.93 14.71 31.86
C VAL A 7 36.68 15.19 31.12
N ALA A 8 36.86 15.57 29.85
CA ALA A 8 35.75 15.79 28.94
C ALA A 8 35.22 14.43 28.48
N CYS A 9 34.04 14.06 28.97
CA CYS A 9 33.32 12.88 28.55
C CYS A 9 32.63 13.19 27.22
N ALA A 10 33.21 12.73 26.10
CA ALA A 10 32.58 12.82 24.78
C ALA A 10 31.46 11.77 24.69
N LEU A 11 30.23 12.20 24.97
CA LEU A 11 29.01 11.48 24.60
C LEU A 11 28.88 11.53 23.07
N ALA A 12 29.31 10.46 22.41
CA ALA A 12 28.98 10.20 21.01
C ALA A 12 27.51 9.78 20.91
N THR A 13 26.62 10.75 20.78
CA THR A 13 25.24 10.52 20.37
C THR A 13 25.24 10.10 18.90
N CYS A 14 24.95 8.82 18.64
CA CYS A 14 24.58 8.34 17.32
C CYS A 14 23.26 9.01 16.90
N LEU A 15 23.37 10.13 16.21
CA LEU A 15 22.31 10.68 15.37
C LEU A 15 21.97 9.63 14.30
N ALA A 16 20.91 8.86 14.54
CA ALA A 16 20.17 8.24 13.46
C ALA A 16 19.68 9.39 12.56
N ALA A 17 20.31 9.54 11.40
CA ALA A 17 19.86 10.45 10.37
C ALA A 17 18.48 9.99 9.89
N ASN A 18 17.43 10.44 10.57
CA ASN A 18 16.12 10.57 9.98
C ASN A 18 16.29 11.55 8.82
N VAL A 19 16.46 11.03 7.62
CA VAL A 19 16.30 11.82 6.40
C VAL A 19 14.80 12.14 6.29
N VAL A 20 14.34 13.08 7.11
CA VAL A 20 13.12 13.83 6.85
C VAL A 20 13.44 14.68 5.63
N GLN A 21 13.17 14.14 4.44
CA GLN A 21 13.05 15.00 3.28
C GLN A 21 11.82 15.87 3.50
N ALA A 22 12.04 17.09 3.99
CA ALA A 22 11.12 18.18 3.84
C ALA A 22 10.94 18.42 2.34
N GLN A 23 9.99 17.73 1.72
CA GLN A 23 9.53 18.06 0.38
C GLN A 23 8.73 19.35 0.50
N ALA A 24 9.43 20.47 0.28
CA ALA A 24 8.78 21.73 -0.04
C ALA A 24 7.85 21.47 -1.24
N MET A 25 6.55 21.49 -0.97
CA MET A 25 5.50 21.34 -1.98
C MET A 25 5.53 22.55 -2.91
N MET A 26 6.29 22.45 -3.99
CA MET A 26 6.07 23.31 -5.16
C MET A 26 4.87 22.75 -5.95
N PRO A 27 3.92 23.59 -6.38
CA PRO A 27 2.83 23.16 -7.24
C PRO A 27 3.42 22.73 -8.59
N VAL A 28 3.51 21.42 -8.83
CA VAL A 28 3.94 20.90 -10.13
C VAL A 28 2.84 21.19 -11.15
N PRO A 29 3.11 21.93 -12.24
CA PRO A 29 2.17 22.08 -13.33
C PRO A 29 1.98 20.71 -14.01
N TYR A 30 0.76 20.18 -13.94
CA TYR A 30 0.34 19.01 -14.71
C TYR A 30 0.29 19.38 -16.20
N GLY A 31 1.39 19.12 -16.90
CA GLY A 31 1.53 19.41 -18.34
C GLY A 31 2.47 18.49 -19.12
N GLY A 32 2.95 17.40 -18.53
CA GLY A 32 3.69 16.35 -19.24
C GLY A 32 2.77 15.21 -19.64
N THR A 33 2.87 14.72 -20.89
CA THR A 33 2.14 13.55 -21.37
C THR A 33 2.35 12.37 -20.42
N LYS A 34 1.25 11.84 -19.85
CA LYS A 34 1.29 10.56 -19.14
C LYS A 34 1.90 9.53 -20.10
N PRO A 35 3.04 8.89 -19.77
CA PRO A 35 3.59 7.86 -20.64
C PRO A 35 2.53 6.78 -20.86
N ALA A 36 2.38 6.35 -22.11
CA ALA A 36 1.39 5.35 -22.46
C ALA A 36 1.69 4.03 -21.73
N PRO A 37 0.66 3.30 -21.25
CA PRO A 37 0.85 1.97 -20.70
C PRO A 37 1.55 1.06 -21.72
N VAL A 38 2.61 0.37 -21.28
CA VAL A 38 3.41 -0.50 -22.14
C VAL A 38 2.95 -1.94 -21.94
N SER A 39 2.69 -2.63 -23.05
CA SER A 39 2.39 -4.07 -23.06
C SER A 39 3.61 -4.82 -22.51
N GLN A 40 3.40 -5.69 -21.52
CA GLN A 40 4.46 -6.58 -21.04
C GLN A 40 4.47 -7.85 -21.91
N SER A 41 5.64 -8.26 -22.43
CA SER A 41 5.85 -9.56 -23.09
C SER A 41 7.34 -9.92 -23.05
N PRO A 42 7.74 -11.19 -22.82
CA PRO A 42 7.13 -12.24 -21.99
C PRO A 42 7.85 -12.38 -20.62
N ALA A 43 7.38 -13.35 -19.82
CA ALA A 43 7.90 -13.74 -18.52
C ALA A 43 9.31 -14.36 -18.59
N VAL A 44 10.11 -14.05 -17.56
CA VAL A 44 11.48 -14.56 -17.29
C VAL A 44 12.48 -14.02 -18.31
N ASP A 45 13.36 -13.12 -17.85
CA ASP A 45 14.54 -12.71 -18.64
C ASP A 45 15.34 -13.99 -18.96
N PRO A 46 15.82 -14.25 -20.18
CA PRO A 46 16.64 -15.43 -20.49
C PRO A 46 17.89 -15.55 -19.59
N ARG A 47 18.29 -14.46 -18.95
CA ARG A 47 19.35 -14.40 -17.95
C ARG A 47 18.92 -14.85 -16.55
N ASP A 48 17.63 -14.93 -16.24
CA ASP A 48 17.12 -15.42 -14.95
C ASP A 48 17.23 -16.97 -14.85
N THR A 49 18.42 -17.52 -15.06
CA THR A 49 18.76 -18.93 -14.81
C THR A 49 18.76 -19.21 -13.30
N PRO A 50 18.54 -20.46 -12.85
CA PRO A 50 18.63 -20.81 -11.42
C PRO A 50 19.93 -20.37 -10.77
N GLU A 51 21.05 -20.47 -11.49
CA GLU A 51 22.38 -20.08 -11.02
C GLU A 51 22.50 -18.56 -10.85
N GLU A 52 21.99 -17.77 -11.81
CA GLU A 52 21.98 -16.31 -11.70
C GLU A 52 21.03 -15.84 -10.59
N ILE A 53 19.87 -16.48 -10.44
CA ILE A 53 18.94 -16.20 -9.34
C ILE A 53 19.59 -16.48 -8.00
N ALA A 54 20.23 -17.64 -7.83
CA ALA A 54 20.90 -18.01 -6.57
C ALA A 54 22.06 -17.05 -6.24
N LYS A 55 22.79 -16.58 -7.26
CA LYS A 55 23.86 -15.58 -7.09
C LYS A 55 23.32 -14.21 -6.69
N ASP A 56 22.21 -13.79 -7.30
CA ASP A 56 21.58 -12.51 -6.99
C ASP A 56 20.88 -12.51 -5.62
N SER A 57 20.16 -13.59 -5.28
CA SER A 57 19.49 -13.76 -4.00
C SER A 57 20.48 -13.87 -2.83
N ALA A 58 21.66 -14.47 -3.05
CA ALA A 58 22.72 -14.56 -2.05
C ALA A 58 23.18 -13.20 -1.53
N ARG A 59 23.01 -12.12 -2.32
CA ARG A 59 23.39 -10.76 -1.91
C ARG A 59 22.47 -10.17 -0.85
N ASP A 60 21.27 -10.73 -0.70
CA ASP A 60 20.31 -10.39 0.36
C ASP A 60 20.49 -11.30 1.60
N LEU A 61 21.48 -12.19 1.60
CA LEU A 61 21.89 -13.03 2.72
C LEU A 61 23.29 -12.60 3.16
N SER A 62 23.36 -11.70 4.13
CA SER A 62 24.59 -11.00 4.52
C SER A 62 24.88 -11.10 6.01
N ASP A 63 26.00 -10.53 6.40
CA ASP A 63 26.51 -10.52 7.77
C ASP A 63 25.74 -9.56 8.70
N ASP A 64 24.87 -8.71 8.16
CA ASP A 64 23.98 -7.81 8.91
C ASP A 64 22.53 -8.35 9.01
N HIS A 65 22.04 -9.05 7.98
CA HIS A 65 20.71 -9.66 7.97
C HIS A 65 20.59 -10.86 7.04
N PHE A 66 19.60 -11.72 7.30
CA PHE A 66 19.20 -12.78 6.38
C PHE A 66 17.69 -13.05 6.46
N TYR A 67 17.18 -13.88 5.57
CA TYR A 67 15.78 -14.33 5.59
C TYR A 67 15.67 -15.77 6.05
N ASN A 68 14.70 -16.05 6.90
CA ASN A 68 14.41 -17.36 7.45
C ASN A 68 12.91 -17.68 7.31
N ARG A 69 12.60 -18.92 6.96
CA ARG A 69 11.25 -19.48 7.08
C ARG A 69 11.40 -20.92 7.57
N PRO A 70 10.92 -21.28 8.77
CA PRO A 70 11.08 -22.63 9.31
C PRO A 70 10.63 -23.72 8.32
N GLY A 71 11.49 -24.71 8.10
CA GLY A 71 11.26 -25.81 7.17
C GLY A 71 11.49 -25.48 5.69
N ALA A 72 11.81 -24.24 5.33
CA ALA A 72 12.12 -23.87 3.95
C ALA A 72 13.55 -24.28 3.55
N THR A 73 13.76 -24.52 2.27
CA THR A 73 15.08 -24.77 1.71
C THR A 73 15.68 -23.50 1.10
N ARG A 74 16.97 -23.55 0.75
CA ARG A 74 17.59 -22.48 -0.05
C ARG A 74 16.87 -22.27 -1.39
N ALA A 75 16.45 -23.36 -2.04
CA ALA A 75 15.71 -23.28 -3.30
C ALA A 75 14.35 -22.58 -3.13
N ASP A 76 13.66 -22.82 -2.00
CA ASP A 76 12.41 -22.10 -1.68
C ASP A 76 12.65 -20.59 -1.53
N TYR A 77 13.77 -20.21 -0.90
CA TYR A 77 14.18 -18.82 -0.77
C TYR A 77 14.44 -18.19 -2.13
N ASP A 78 15.24 -18.84 -2.97
CA ASP A 78 15.60 -18.34 -4.30
C ASP A 78 14.35 -18.16 -5.18
N ALA A 79 13.43 -19.12 -5.14
CA ALA A 79 12.15 -19.06 -5.84
C ALA A 79 11.26 -17.91 -5.32
N ALA A 80 11.18 -17.71 -4.00
CA ALA A 80 10.43 -16.62 -3.40
C ALA A 80 11.04 -15.25 -3.72
N TRP A 81 12.37 -15.15 -3.64
CA TRP A 81 13.13 -13.95 -3.95
C TRP A 81 12.90 -13.52 -5.39
N GLN A 82 12.98 -14.45 -6.35
CA GLN A 82 12.76 -14.15 -7.76
C GLN A 82 11.30 -13.76 -8.04
N ARG A 83 10.33 -14.48 -7.46
CA ARG A 83 8.91 -14.09 -7.55
C ARG A 83 8.70 -12.66 -7.05
N CYS A 84 9.21 -12.34 -5.86
CA CYS A 84 9.09 -11.01 -5.27
C CYS A 84 9.85 -9.93 -6.05
N ARG A 85 10.99 -10.25 -6.68
CA ARG A 85 11.71 -9.35 -7.59
C ARG A 85 10.87 -9.02 -8.83
N LEU A 86 10.23 -10.01 -9.44
CA LEU A 86 9.36 -9.80 -10.60
C LEU A 86 8.12 -8.98 -10.26
N ILE A 87 7.51 -9.21 -9.09
CA ILE A 87 6.39 -8.41 -8.60
C ILE A 87 6.82 -6.96 -8.31
N ALA A 88 7.94 -6.76 -7.62
CA ALA A 88 8.46 -5.43 -7.31
C ALA A 88 8.87 -4.63 -8.57
N ARG A 89 9.16 -5.33 -9.69
CA ARG A 89 9.39 -4.72 -11.01
C ARG A 89 8.10 -4.48 -11.82
N GLY A 90 6.95 -4.96 -11.33
CA GLY A 90 5.67 -4.90 -12.04
C GLY A 90 5.56 -5.90 -13.20
N SER A 91 6.44 -6.91 -13.27
CA SER A 91 6.45 -7.92 -14.34
C SER A 91 5.55 -9.12 -14.04
N ARG A 92 5.14 -9.30 -12.78
CA ARG A 92 4.17 -10.31 -12.35
C ARG A 92 3.23 -9.74 -11.29
N THR A 93 2.02 -10.27 -11.25
CA THR A 93 1.09 -10.04 -10.14
C THR A 93 1.41 -11.00 -8.98
N PRO A 94 0.91 -10.75 -7.75
CA PRO A 94 1.04 -11.69 -6.65
C PRO A 94 0.34 -13.03 -6.88
N SER A 95 -0.68 -13.09 -7.75
CA SER A 95 -1.30 -14.35 -8.20
C SER A 95 -0.47 -15.09 -9.27
N GLY A 96 0.60 -14.47 -9.78
CA GLY A 96 1.52 -15.07 -10.75
C GLY A 96 1.20 -14.76 -12.22
N SER A 97 0.12 -14.02 -12.50
CA SER A 97 -0.22 -13.57 -13.85
C SER A 97 0.74 -12.48 -14.35
N ILE A 98 0.85 -12.34 -15.68
CA ILE A 98 1.59 -11.24 -16.30
C ILE A 98 0.60 -10.09 -16.51
N PRO A 99 0.84 -8.90 -15.93
CA PRO A 99 -0.06 -7.78 -16.11
C PRO A 99 -0.06 -7.30 -17.56
N TYR A 100 -1.25 -7.09 -18.13
CA TYR A 100 -1.42 -6.67 -19.52
C TYR A 100 -0.84 -5.26 -19.80
N SER A 101 -0.68 -4.42 -18.78
CA SER A 101 -0.22 -3.05 -18.92
C SER A 101 0.56 -2.58 -17.70
N TYR A 102 1.80 -2.13 -17.92
CA TYR A 102 2.64 -1.46 -16.91
C TYR A 102 2.55 0.05 -17.06
N ASN A 103 2.36 0.78 -15.96
CA ASN A 103 2.40 2.25 -15.95
C ASN A 103 3.68 2.76 -15.24
N PRO A 104 4.74 3.10 -15.97
CA PRO A 104 5.98 3.62 -15.38
C PRO A 104 5.79 4.89 -14.55
N ALA A 105 4.74 5.68 -14.82
CA ALA A 105 4.45 6.92 -14.10
C ALA A 105 3.98 6.73 -12.65
N LEU A 106 3.50 5.54 -12.28
CA LEU A 106 3.02 5.22 -10.93
C LEU A 106 4.03 4.45 -10.09
N VAL A 107 5.05 3.85 -10.73
CA VAL A 107 6.06 3.01 -10.07
C VAL A 107 7.39 3.74 -9.95
N SER A 108 7.69 4.69 -10.84
CA SER A 108 8.94 5.45 -10.81
C SER A 108 8.74 6.82 -10.16
N PRO A 109 9.42 7.12 -9.03
CA PRO A 109 9.53 8.47 -8.49
C PRO A 109 10.02 9.49 -9.54
N VAL A 110 10.78 9.01 -10.54
CA VAL A 110 11.32 9.79 -11.66
C VAL A 110 10.22 10.33 -12.57
N ALA A 111 9.17 9.54 -12.80
CA ALA A 111 8.07 9.93 -13.67
C ALA A 111 6.97 10.72 -12.94
N ALA A 112 6.97 10.68 -11.60
CA ALA A 112 6.01 11.41 -10.76
C ALA A 112 6.57 12.72 -10.14
N GLY A 113 7.89 12.93 -10.01
CA GLY A 113 8.37 14.02 -9.14
C GLY A 113 9.75 14.64 -9.35
N ILE A 114 10.59 14.24 -10.30
CA ILE A 114 11.96 14.80 -10.39
C ILE A 114 12.16 15.56 -11.70
N GLY A 115 12.35 16.88 -11.60
CA GLY A 115 12.67 17.76 -12.72
C GLY A 115 13.84 17.21 -13.55
N GLY A 116 13.64 17.15 -14.87
CA GLY A 116 14.48 16.44 -15.84
C GLY A 116 15.87 17.03 -16.09
N GLY A 117 16.74 17.01 -15.09
CA GLY A 117 18.19 17.22 -15.25
C GLY A 117 18.98 15.92 -15.05
N LEU A 118 20.20 15.85 -15.59
CA LEU A 118 21.11 14.69 -15.49
C LEU A 118 21.37 14.23 -14.03
N GLY A 119 21.39 15.15 -13.06
CA GLY A 119 21.47 14.81 -11.62
C GLY A 119 20.19 14.18 -11.05
N GLY A 120 19.02 14.50 -11.62
CA GLY A 120 17.72 13.93 -11.24
C GLY A 120 17.51 12.50 -11.75
N LEU A 121 18.14 12.13 -12.87
CA LEU A 121 18.11 10.76 -13.42
C LEU A 121 18.88 9.76 -12.54
N LEU A 122 20.03 10.16 -11.98
CA LEU A 122 20.83 9.31 -11.10
C LEU A 122 20.20 9.15 -9.72
N ALA A 123 19.77 10.24 -9.08
CA ALA A 123 19.02 10.19 -7.82
C ALA A 123 17.70 9.39 -7.98
N GLY A 124 17.06 9.55 -9.15
CA GLY A 124 15.87 8.81 -9.54
C GLY A 124 16.08 7.30 -9.66
N ALA A 125 17.15 6.87 -10.33
CA ALA A 125 17.49 5.45 -10.46
C ALA A 125 17.88 4.81 -9.12
N ILE A 126 18.56 5.56 -8.24
CA ILE A 126 18.90 5.10 -6.89
C ILE A 126 17.64 4.94 -6.03
N ALA A 127 16.74 5.94 -6.05
CA ALA A 127 15.47 5.89 -5.35
C ALA A 127 14.59 4.73 -5.85
N GLU A 128 14.54 4.50 -7.17
CA GLU A 128 13.81 3.39 -7.77
C GLU A 128 14.43 2.03 -7.38
N GLY A 129 15.76 1.93 -7.35
CA GLY A 129 16.46 0.73 -6.89
C GLY A 129 16.21 0.42 -5.41
N GLN A 130 16.23 1.44 -4.55
CA GLN A 130 15.90 1.30 -3.13
C GLN A 130 14.43 0.90 -2.94
N GLN A 131 13.51 1.52 -3.68
CA GLN A 131 12.08 1.22 -3.59
C GLN A 131 11.78 -0.22 -4.02
N ARG A 132 12.40 -0.70 -5.11
CA ARG A 132 12.24 -2.09 -5.57
C ARG A 132 12.75 -3.10 -4.54
N ARG A 133 13.85 -2.80 -3.84
CA ARG A 133 14.35 -3.62 -2.73
C ARG A 133 13.40 -3.61 -1.54
N ALA A 134 12.87 -2.45 -1.17
CA ALA A 134 11.88 -2.33 -0.10
C ALA A 134 10.60 -3.13 -0.41
N ASN A 135 10.08 -3.02 -1.64
CA ASN A 135 8.91 -3.79 -2.08
C ASN A 135 9.19 -5.29 -2.16
N ARG A 136 10.38 -5.72 -2.58
CA ARG A 136 10.79 -7.14 -2.53
C ARG A 136 10.82 -7.65 -1.09
N ARG A 137 11.41 -6.90 -0.16
CA ARG A 137 11.41 -7.24 1.27
C ARG A 137 9.98 -7.36 1.80
N ASN A 138 9.11 -6.40 1.52
CA ASN A 138 7.71 -6.45 1.94
C ASN A 138 7.01 -7.72 1.40
N CYS A 139 7.23 -8.05 0.13
CA CYS A 139 6.70 -9.27 -0.49
C CYS A 139 7.18 -10.53 0.24
N LEU A 140 8.48 -10.65 0.55
CA LEU A 140 9.02 -11.79 1.29
C LEU A 140 8.36 -11.91 2.68
N LEU A 141 8.22 -10.79 3.40
CA LEU A 141 7.57 -10.78 4.71
C LEU A 141 6.09 -11.18 4.64
N ILE A 142 5.37 -10.73 3.60
CA ILE A 142 3.97 -11.11 3.36
C ILE A 142 3.85 -12.61 3.03
N ASP A 143 4.84 -13.18 2.33
CA ASP A 143 4.94 -14.60 1.98
C ASP A 143 5.44 -15.49 3.14
N GLY A 144 5.51 -14.94 4.36
CA GLY A 144 5.86 -15.64 5.58
C GLY A 144 7.35 -15.83 5.81
N TRP A 145 8.22 -15.18 5.03
CA TRP A 145 9.62 -15.07 5.39
C TRP A 145 9.80 -14.09 6.54
N ARG A 146 10.81 -14.35 7.36
CA ARG A 146 11.20 -13.51 8.49
C ARG A 146 12.55 -12.91 8.19
N MET A 147 12.74 -11.63 8.46
CA MET A 147 14.05 -11.00 8.39
C MET A 147 14.71 -11.10 9.75
N VAL A 148 15.93 -11.61 9.80
CA VAL A 148 16.70 -11.79 11.04
C VAL A 148 17.87 -10.81 11.00
N GLU A 149 17.92 -9.88 11.96
CA GLU A 149 19.10 -9.05 12.18
C GLU A 149 20.18 -9.92 12.87
N VAL A 150 21.37 -9.99 12.27
CA VAL A 150 22.44 -10.88 12.71
C VAL A 150 23.11 -10.33 13.99
N PRO A 151 23.25 -11.12 15.06
CA PRO A 151 23.97 -10.69 16.27
C PRO A 151 25.44 -10.34 15.98
N PRO A 152 26.06 -9.38 16.70
CA PRO A 152 27.43 -8.93 16.44
C PRO A 152 28.49 -10.05 16.42
N ALA A 153 28.35 -11.04 17.30
CA ALA A 153 29.26 -12.19 17.35
C ALA A 153 29.16 -13.05 16.08
N THR A 154 27.93 -13.31 15.61
CA THR A 154 27.69 -14.05 14.37
C THR A 154 28.14 -13.25 13.15
N ALA A 155 27.87 -11.94 13.12
CA ALA A 155 28.32 -11.05 12.04
C ALA A 155 29.85 -11.07 11.89
N THR A 156 30.58 -10.99 13.01
CA THR A 156 32.05 -11.08 13.03
C THR A 156 32.53 -12.43 12.48
N ARG A 157 31.88 -13.53 12.89
CA ARG A 157 32.19 -14.87 12.36
C ARG A 157 31.92 -14.99 10.87
N LEU A 158 30.82 -14.42 10.36
CA LEU A 158 30.47 -14.46 8.93
C LEU A 158 31.47 -13.68 8.06
N LYS A 159 32.01 -12.57 8.57
CA LYS A 159 33.03 -11.78 7.87
C LYS A 159 34.35 -12.52 7.65
N THR A 160 34.68 -13.50 8.49
CA THR A 160 35.92 -14.27 8.37
C THR A 160 35.74 -15.59 7.60
N MET A 161 34.52 -15.91 7.17
CA MET A 161 34.23 -17.12 6.40
C MET A 161 34.63 -16.97 4.94
N THR A 162 35.07 -18.07 4.32
CA THR A 162 35.16 -18.18 2.85
C THR A 162 33.77 -18.14 2.22
N ASP A 163 33.70 -17.90 0.91
CA ASP A 163 32.42 -17.89 0.18
C ASP A 163 31.68 -19.24 0.32
N ASP A 164 32.39 -20.36 0.26
CA ASP A 164 31.82 -21.70 0.46
C ASP A 164 31.27 -21.88 1.88
N GLN A 165 32.00 -21.44 2.90
CA GLN A 165 31.56 -21.51 4.29
C GLN A 165 30.31 -20.65 4.53
N ARG A 166 30.27 -19.43 3.98
CA ARG A 166 29.06 -18.58 4.04
C ARG A 166 27.88 -19.23 3.33
N SER A 167 28.11 -19.80 2.15
CA SER A 167 27.06 -20.50 1.40
C SER A 167 26.49 -21.68 2.21
N SER A 168 27.35 -22.53 2.79
CA SER A 168 26.93 -23.62 3.67
C SER A 168 26.18 -23.12 4.90
N TYR A 169 26.64 -22.05 5.53
CA TYR A 169 25.95 -21.44 6.68
C TYR A 169 24.54 -20.99 6.30
N PHE A 170 24.39 -20.20 5.22
CA PHE A 170 23.09 -19.69 4.82
C PHE A 170 22.15 -20.78 4.34
N ASN A 171 22.66 -21.78 3.61
CA ASN A 171 21.86 -22.92 3.17
C ASN A 171 21.28 -23.71 4.35
N GLY A 172 21.98 -23.74 5.49
CA GLY A 172 21.46 -24.34 6.73
C GLY A 172 20.47 -23.45 7.48
N ILE A 173 20.73 -22.14 7.56
CA ILE A 173 19.98 -21.24 8.45
C ILE A 173 18.64 -20.75 7.86
N VAL A 174 18.49 -20.72 6.52
CA VAL A 174 17.26 -20.25 5.85
C VAL A 174 16.02 -21.05 6.27
N GLY A 175 16.20 -22.34 6.57
CA GLY A 175 15.14 -23.27 6.98
C GLY A 175 15.08 -23.57 8.47
N ALA A 176 15.99 -23.02 9.26
CA ALA A 176 16.12 -23.37 10.67
C ALA A 176 14.85 -23.01 11.45
N ALA A 177 14.43 -23.91 12.34
CA ALA A 177 13.26 -23.69 13.19
C ALA A 177 13.49 -22.57 14.22
N GLN A 178 14.73 -22.42 14.66
CA GLN A 178 15.18 -21.40 15.59
C GLN A 178 16.38 -20.67 14.99
N VAL A 179 16.44 -19.36 15.19
CA VAL A 179 17.50 -18.49 14.70
C VAL A 179 17.91 -17.51 15.78
N ASP A 180 19.20 -17.24 15.87
CA ASP A 180 19.74 -16.24 16.78
C ASP A 180 19.67 -14.85 16.12
N GLY A 181 19.05 -13.88 16.79
CA GLY A 181 18.94 -12.52 16.28
C GLY A 181 17.59 -11.88 16.56
N LYS A 182 17.47 -10.61 16.20
CA LYS A 182 16.19 -9.91 16.26
C LYS A 182 15.39 -10.26 15.01
N VAL A 183 14.25 -10.92 15.22
CA VAL A 183 13.36 -11.37 14.14
C VAL A 183 12.31 -10.30 13.85
N THR A 184 12.21 -9.89 12.59
CA THR A 184 11.12 -9.09 12.06
C THR A 184 10.27 -9.97 11.15
N GLU A 185 9.00 -10.15 11.50
CA GLU A 185 8.05 -10.93 10.71
C GLU A 185 6.72 -10.18 10.56
N ARG A 186 5.93 -10.56 9.55
CA ARG A 186 4.57 -10.04 9.35
C ARG A 186 3.56 -11.16 9.44
N THR A 187 2.94 -11.24 10.61
CA THR A 187 1.92 -12.27 10.93
C THR A 187 0.50 -11.71 10.86
N SER A 188 0.34 -10.39 10.80
CA SER A 188 -0.95 -9.73 10.61
C SER A 188 -0.90 -8.69 9.49
N PHE A 189 -2.02 -8.57 8.78
CA PHE A 189 -2.27 -7.56 7.74
C PHE A 189 -3.51 -6.73 8.05
N THR A 190 -4.10 -6.93 9.23
CA THR A 190 -5.04 -5.95 9.78
C THR A 190 -4.22 -4.77 10.29
N GLN A 191 -4.85 -3.60 10.32
CA GLN A 191 -4.20 -2.44 10.93
C GLN A 191 -3.89 -2.71 12.40
N PRO A 192 -2.79 -2.15 12.94
CA PRO A 192 -2.53 -2.21 14.36
C PRO A 192 -3.72 -1.65 15.14
N VAL A 193 -4.12 -2.31 16.22
CA VAL A 193 -5.10 -1.75 17.14
C VAL A 193 -4.32 -0.97 18.19
N ASP A 194 -4.31 0.35 18.09
CA ASP A 194 -3.74 1.23 19.11
C ASP A 194 -4.79 2.26 19.56
N PRO A 195 -4.98 2.46 20.87
CA PRO A 195 -5.91 3.47 21.40
C PRO A 195 -5.67 4.89 20.86
N VAL A 196 -4.46 5.20 20.38
CA VAL A 196 -4.14 6.51 19.80
C VAL A 196 -4.97 6.82 18.53
N PHE A 197 -5.49 5.80 17.85
CA PHE A 197 -6.32 5.99 16.64
C PHE A 197 -7.78 6.32 16.95
N ASN A 198 -8.22 6.04 18.19
CA ASN A 198 -9.55 6.35 18.71
C ASN A 198 -10.71 6.15 17.72
N LEU A 199 -10.74 4.98 17.08
CA LEU A 199 -11.58 4.70 15.91
C LEU A 199 -13.09 4.86 16.17
N ASP A 200 -13.50 4.66 17.42
CA ASP A 200 -14.89 4.70 17.86
C ASP A 200 -15.25 5.98 18.63
N ALA A 201 -14.33 6.94 18.77
CA ALA A 201 -14.67 8.19 19.43
C ALA A 201 -15.79 8.93 18.69
N PRO A 202 -16.71 9.57 19.44
CA PRO A 202 -17.74 10.41 18.84
C PRO A 202 -17.11 11.54 18.03
N VAL A 203 -17.71 11.85 16.88
CA VAL A 203 -17.30 12.98 16.05
C VAL A 203 -18.15 14.18 16.43
N PHE A 204 -17.53 15.22 16.98
CA PHE A 204 -18.24 16.42 17.42
C PHE A 204 -18.16 17.54 16.38
N GLY A 205 -19.30 18.06 15.97
CA GLY A 205 -19.41 19.18 15.02
C GLY A 205 -20.18 18.82 13.75
N PRO A 206 -20.45 19.81 12.87
CA PRO A 206 -21.16 19.57 11.64
C PRO A 206 -20.33 18.70 10.69
N GLY A 207 -20.93 17.61 10.20
CA GLY A 207 -20.35 16.85 9.09
C GLY A 207 -20.59 17.54 7.75
N SER A 208 -19.79 17.19 6.75
CA SER A 208 -19.95 17.67 5.37
C SER A 208 -20.25 16.53 4.40
N VAL A 209 -20.91 16.84 3.29
CA VAL A 209 -21.18 15.91 2.18
C VAL A 209 -20.48 16.44 0.94
N PHE A 210 -19.76 15.56 0.23
CA PHE A 210 -19.09 15.86 -1.01
C PHE A 210 -19.63 14.96 -2.13
N LEU A 211 -20.22 15.59 -3.15
CA LEU A 211 -20.76 14.91 -4.34
C LEU A 211 -19.88 15.11 -5.59
N GLY A 212 -18.79 15.88 -5.45
CA GLY A 212 -17.94 16.28 -6.56
C GLY A 212 -17.50 17.74 -6.45
N LYS A 213 -16.42 18.07 -7.17
CA LYS A 213 -15.90 19.43 -7.21
C LYS A 213 -16.92 20.36 -7.86
N LYS A 214 -17.26 21.47 -7.18
CA LYS A 214 -18.26 22.46 -7.63
C LYS A 214 -19.69 21.90 -7.77
N VAL A 215 -19.99 20.79 -7.10
CA VAL A 215 -21.36 20.29 -6.97
C VAL A 215 -21.88 20.73 -5.60
N ASP A 216 -23.03 21.41 -5.58
CA ASP A 216 -23.71 21.74 -4.33
C ASP A 216 -24.09 20.43 -3.61
N PRO A 217 -23.69 20.22 -2.34
CA PRO A 217 -24.09 19.03 -1.58
C PRO A 217 -25.61 18.84 -1.47
N LYS A 218 -26.41 19.89 -1.67
CA LYS A 218 -27.89 19.82 -1.69
C LYS A 218 -28.47 19.59 -3.09
N ALA A 219 -27.67 19.62 -4.15
CA ALA A 219 -28.14 19.33 -5.49
C ALA A 219 -28.67 17.89 -5.56
N PRO A 220 -29.78 17.61 -6.26
CA PRO A 220 -30.32 16.25 -6.34
C PRO A 220 -29.27 15.26 -6.87
N PHE A 221 -28.99 14.22 -6.09
CA PHE A 221 -28.17 13.10 -6.54
C PHE A 221 -29.08 11.99 -7.08
N VAL A 222 -29.11 11.84 -8.40
CA VAL A 222 -29.92 10.82 -9.07
C VAL A 222 -29.00 9.83 -9.80
N LEU A 223 -29.23 8.54 -9.59
CA LEU A 223 -28.57 7.47 -10.34
C LEU A 223 -29.31 7.22 -11.65
N GLY A 224 -28.57 7.25 -12.76
CA GLY A 224 -29.08 6.87 -14.07
C GLY A 224 -29.09 5.35 -14.30
N PRO A 225 -29.63 4.88 -15.43
CA PRO A 225 -29.54 3.48 -15.84
C PRO A 225 -28.08 3.03 -15.92
N GLY A 226 -27.76 1.89 -15.29
CA GLY A 226 -26.40 1.36 -15.25
C GLY A 226 -25.43 2.15 -14.35
N GLU A 227 -25.95 3.01 -13.47
CA GLU A 227 -25.16 3.64 -12.41
C GLU A 227 -25.45 3.00 -11.04
N ALA A 228 -24.48 3.09 -10.15
CA ALA A 228 -24.60 2.82 -8.73
C ALA A 228 -23.79 3.87 -7.95
N ALA A 229 -23.84 3.84 -6.62
CA ALA A 229 -23.05 4.73 -5.79
C ALA A 229 -22.29 4.00 -4.68
N VAL A 230 -21.13 4.56 -4.38
CA VAL A 230 -20.29 4.19 -3.26
C VAL A 230 -20.23 5.38 -2.30
N VAL A 231 -20.46 5.11 -1.03
CA VAL A 231 -20.35 6.06 0.08
C VAL A 231 -19.17 5.64 0.95
N LEU A 232 -18.31 6.58 1.28
CA LEU A 232 -17.31 6.41 2.33
C LEU A 232 -17.17 7.71 3.10
N ALA A 233 -16.57 7.67 4.29
CA ALA A 233 -16.32 8.90 5.03
C ALA A 233 -14.85 9.04 5.43
N PHE A 234 -14.39 10.27 5.53
CA PHE A 234 -13.18 10.61 6.26
C PHE A 234 -13.57 11.06 7.67
N ARG A 235 -13.17 10.29 8.68
CA ARG A 235 -13.48 10.50 10.10
C ARG A 235 -12.25 11.06 10.80
N ARG A 236 -12.40 12.13 11.58
CA ARG A 236 -11.31 12.84 12.27
C ARG A 236 -11.70 13.12 13.73
N PRO A 237 -11.78 12.09 14.57
CA PRO A 237 -12.33 12.24 15.92
C PRO A 237 -11.33 12.83 16.93
N ASP A 238 -10.05 12.96 16.57
CA ASP A 238 -8.96 13.27 17.50
C ASP A 238 -7.88 14.17 16.90
N ALA A 239 -6.89 14.53 17.70
CA ALA A 239 -5.80 15.43 17.29
C ALA A 239 -4.85 14.84 16.23
N VAL A 240 -4.69 13.51 16.20
CA VAL A 240 -3.78 12.86 15.23
C VAL A 240 -4.40 12.78 13.83
N SER A 241 -5.73 12.94 13.73
CA SER A 241 -6.50 12.93 12.49
C SER A 241 -7.10 14.30 12.10
N ALA A 242 -7.30 15.20 13.05
CA ALA A 242 -7.85 16.54 12.80
C ALA A 242 -7.05 17.32 11.75
N GLY A 243 -7.75 17.93 10.78
CA GLY A 243 -7.13 18.69 9.69
C GLY A 243 -6.35 17.86 8.66
N ARG A 244 -6.24 16.54 8.85
CA ARG A 244 -5.49 15.66 7.95
C ARG A 244 -6.34 15.24 6.76
N SER A 245 -5.67 15.02 5.63
CA SER A 245 -6.29 14.52 4.41
C SER A 245 -5.92 13.07 4.15
N ALA A 246 -6.83 12.37 3.49
CA ALA A 246 -6.54 11.07 2.90
C ALA A 246 -7.08 10.98 1.49
N LEU A 247 -6.62 9.93 0.82
CA LEU A 247 -7.12 9.47 -0.46
C LEU A 247 -7.40 7.98 -0.34
N VAL A 248 -8.54 7.55 -0.88
CA VAL A 248 -8.92 6.14 -1.08
C VAL A 248 -9.22 5.97 -2.55
N GLN A 249 -8.51 5.06 -3.21
CA GLN A 249 -8.67 4.73 -4.61
C GLN A 249 -9.34 3.37 -4.74
N LEU A 250 -10.41 3.35 -5.51
CA LEU A 250 -11.17 2.17 -5.85
C LEU A 250 -10.86 1.79 -7.30
N ALA A 251 -10.61 0.52 -7.55
CA ALA A 251 -10.38 0.01 -8.89
C ALA A 251 -11.32 -1.15 -9.20
N ARG A 252 -11.77 -1.22 -10.44
CA ARG A 252 -12.62 -2.30 -10.93
C ARG A 252 -11.85 -3.61 -10.87
N TYR A 253 -12.51 -4.67 -10.41
CA TYR A 253 -11.88 -5.96 -10.19
C TYR A 253 -12.55 -7.07 -10.98
N ASP A 254 -11.74 -7.99 -11.52
CA ASP A 254 -12.21 -9.26 -12.04
C ASP A 254 -11.96 -10.35 -10.98
N VAL A 255 -13.04 -10.75 -10.30
CA VAL A 255 -12.99 -11.79 -9.26
C VAL A 255 -12.52 -13.13 -9.84
N ALA A 256 -12.89 -13.45 -11.07
CA ALA A 256 -12.49 -14.69 -11.72
C ALA A 256 -11.03 -14.64 -12.18
N GLY A 257 -10.64 -13.55 -12.85
CA GLY A 257 -9.29 -13.32 -13.37
C GLY A 257 -8.22 -13.00 -12.31
N ARG A 258 -8.63 -12.64 -11.09
CA ARG A 258 -7.73 -12.24 -9.98
C ARG A 258 -6.81 -11.08 -10.35
N ASP A 259 -7.38 -10.08 -11.02
CA ASP A 259 -6.67 -8.86 -11.39
C ASP A 259 -7.64 -7.67 -11.53
N LEU A 260 -7.08 -6.47 -11.68
CA LEU A 260 -7.88 -5.30 -12.01
C LEU A 260 -8.41 -5.39 -13.44
N LEU A 261 -9.62 -4.89 -13.67
CA LEU A 261 -10.09 -4.60 -15.01
C LEU A 261 -9.53 -3.24 -15.43
N TYR A 262 -8.81 -3.25 -16.54
CA TYR A 262 -8.25 -2.03 -17.12
C TYR A 262 -9.11 -1.51 -18.25
N ARG A 263 -9.25 -0.19 -18.31
CA ARG A 263 -9.93 0.46 -19.42
C ARG A 263 -9.25 0.14 -20.75
N ARG A 264 -10.00 -0.43 -21.69
CA ARG A 264 -9.50 -0.78 -23.02
C ARG A 264 -9.08 0.47 -23.81
N LYS A 265 -8.13 0.33 -24.74
CA LYS A 265 -7.65 1.45 -25.57
C LYS A 265 -8.73 2.03 -26.49
N ASP A 266 -9.66 1.20 -26.95
CA ASP A 266 -10.73 1.53 -27.89
C ASP A 266 -12.04 1.99 -27.22
N TRP A 267 -12.05 2.20 -25.89
CA TRP A 267 -13.26 2.50 -25.10
C TRP A 267 -14.13 3.64 -25.65
N LYS A 268 -13.51 4.69 -26.22
CA LYS A 268 -14.24 5.81 -26.83
C LYS A 268 -15.00 5.39 -28.08
N LYS A 269 -14.42 4.50 -28.89
CA LYS A 269 -15.04 3.99 -30.13
C LYS A 269 -16.18 3.04 -29.82
N THR A 270 -16.04 2.25 -28.74
CA THR A 270 -17.07 1.30 -28.29
C THR A 270 -18.16 1.95 -27.44
N GLY A 271 -18.02 3.24 -27.09
CA GLY A 271 -18.96 3.93 -26.20
C GLY A 271 -18.96 3.39 -24.77
N ASP A 272 -17.87 2.76 -24.33
CA ASP A 272 -17.75 2.16 -22.99
C ASP A 272 -17.71 3.26 -21.92
N LYS A 273 -18.71 3.26 -21.03
CA LYS A 273 -18.87 4.22 -19.94
C LYS A 273 -18.47 3.64 -18.58
N THR A 274 -17.87 2.45 -18.55
CA THR A 274 -17.47 1.76 -17.32
C THR A 274 -16.51 2.60 -16.50
N ILE A 275 -16.79 2.72 -15.21
CA ILE A 275 -15.91 3.39 -14.25
C ILE A 275 -14.93 2.33 -13.74
N TYR A 276 -13.75 2.31 -14.37
CA TYR A 276 -12.66 1.39 -14.04
C TYR A 276 -11.87 1.80 -12.80
N GLU A 277 -11.85 3.09 -12.49
CA GLU A 277 -11.09 3.65 -11.37
C GLU A 277 -11.78 4.92 -10.88
N VAL A 278 -11.89 5.09 -9.57
CA VAL A 278 -12.39 6.30 -8.93
C VAL A 278 -11.64 6.54 -7.63
N ALA A 279 -11.43 7.80 -7.26
CA ALA A 279 -10.77 8.16 -6.01
C ALA A 279 -11.67 9.08 -5.20
N ALA A 280 -11.81 8.78 -3.91
CA ALA A 280 -12.26 9.74 -2.91
C ALA A 280 -11.03 10.40 -2.31
N GLY A 281 -10.91 11.72 -2.47
CA GLY A 281 -9.88 12.51 -1.80
C GLY A 281 -10.56 13.50 -0.88
N SER A 282 -10.06 13.64 0.35
CA SER A 282 -10.62 14.61 1.31
C SER A 282 -10.61 16.02 0.72
N ALA A 283 -11.79 16.62 0.64
CA ALA A 283 -12.06 17.96 0.14
C ALA A 283 -12.24 18.95 1.29
N ASP A 284 -12.93 18.56 2.35
CA ASP A 284 -13.12 19.38 3.55
C ASP A 284 -12.42 18.77 4.77
N ARG A 285 -11.18 19.21 4.98
CA ARG A 285 -10.33 18.77 6.10
C ARG A 285 -10.72 19.39 7.43
N LYS A 286 -11.54 20.46 7.41
CA LYS A 286 -12.00 21.14 8.62
C LYS A 286 -13.21 20.43 9.22
N ALA A 287 -14.03 19.79 8.38
CA ALA A 287 -15.09 18.93 8.86
C ALA A 287 -14.49 17.75 9.64
N PRO A 288 -14.94 17.51 10.88
CA PRO A 288 -14.49 16.36 11.66
C PRO A 288 -15.05 15.05 11.06
N TYR A 289 -16.12 15.13 10.27
CA TYR A 289 -16.69 14.03 9.50
C TYR A 289 -17.06 14.49 8.09
N GLU A 290 -16.50 13.85 7.07
CA GLU A 290 -16.70 14.21 5.67
C GLU A 290 -17.18 12.98 4.90
N VAL A 291 -18.45 12.97 4.45
CA VAL A 291 -19.02 11.90 3.64
C VAL A 291 -18.79 12.17 2.16
N GLN A 292 -18.18 11.23 1.46
CA GLN A 292 -17.92 11.23 0.03
C GLN A 292 -18.92 10.30 -0.66
N VAL A 293 -19.63 10.80 -1.67
CA VAL A 293 -20.53 10.00 -2.51
C VAL A 293 -19.97 9.96 -3.93
N LEU A 294 -19.62 8.77 -4.38
CA LEU A 294 -19.02 8.51 -5.69
C LEU A 294 -19.99 7.74 -6.57
N LYS A 295 -20.29 8.25 -7.76
CA LYS A 295 -20.95 7.45 -8.80
C LYS A 295 -19.97 6.43 -9.37
N VAL A 296 -20.45 5.21 -9.54
CA VAL A 296 -19.70 4.09 -10.14
C VAL A 296 -20.61 3.32 -11.11
N THR A 297 -20.02 2.44 -11.90
CA THR A 297 -20.78 1.45 -12.67
C THR A 297 -20.92 0.15 -11.86
N PRO A 298 -22.06 -0.56 -11.93
CA PRO A 298 -22.31 -1.77 -11.15
C PRO A 298 -21.27 -2.88 -11.37
N GLY A 299 -20.90 -3.59 -10.31
CA GLY A 299 -20.00 -4.76 -10.29
C GLY A 299 -18.93 -4.70 -9.20
N ASP A 300 -17.84 -5.44 -9.41
CA ASP A 300 -16.83 -5.68 -8.36
C ASP A 300 -15.70 -4.65 -8.35
N TYR A 301 -15.29 -4.27 -7.15
CA TYR A 301 -14.25 -3.28 -6.90
C TYR A 301 -13.34 -3.74 -5.77
N VAL A 302 -12.09 -3.26 -5.80
CA VAL A 302 -11.15 -3.35 -4.68
C VAL A 302 -10.89 -1.96 -4.10
N ILE A 303 -10.56 -1.89 -2.81
CA ILE A 303 -9.85 -0.73 -2.25
C ILE A 303 -8.38 -0.89 -2.63
N ALA A 304 -8.01 -0.40 -3.82
CA ALA A 304 -6.70 -0.64 -4.42
C ALA A 304 -5.58 0.10 -3.68
N SER A 305 -5.83 1.36 -3.36
CA SER A 305 -4.76 2.22 -2.88
C SER A 305 -5.24 3.28 -1.92
N THR A 306 -4.32 3.70 -1.06
CA THR A 306 -4.56 4.78 -0.11
C THR A 306 -3.37 5.72 -0.04
N ALA A 307 -3.63 6.90 0.52
CA ALA A 307 -2.60 7.80 0.98
C ALA A 307 -3.10 8.65 2.14
N VAL A 308 -2.16 9.14 2.95
CA VAL A 308 -2.40 10.17 3.97
C VAL A 308 -1.52 11.37 3.63
N VAL A 309 -2.06 12.58 3.77
CA VAL A 309 -1.42 13.88 3.45
C VAL A 309 -1.05 14.08 1.96
N ALA A 310 -0.92 13.01 1.17
CA ALA A 310 -0.65 13.08 -0.26
C ALA A 310 -1.93 13.16 -1.10
N ARG A 311 -1.79 13.76 -2.29
CA ARG A 311 -2.87 13.87 -3.30
C ARG A 311 -2.85 12.73 -4.32
N VAL A 312 -1.87 11.83 -4.22
CA VAL A 312 -1.71 10.65 -5.06
C VAL A 312 -1.61 9.43 -4.16
N ALA A 313 -2.14 8.31 -4.61
CA ALA A 313 -1.97 7.03 -3.96
C ALA A 313 -0.48 6.71 -3.77
N THR A 314 -0.06 6.46 -2.52
CA THR A 314 1.33 6.10 -2.20
C THR A 314 1.47 4.62 -1.86
N THR A 315 0.39 3.97 -1.43
CA THR A 315 0.36 2.56 -1.06
C THR A 315 -0.64 1.80 -1.92
N SER A 316 -0.24 0.66 -2.49
CA SER A 316 -1.12 -0.28 -3.19
C SER A 316 -1.23 -1.57 -2.40
N TYR A 317 -2.44 -2.08 -2.23
CA TYR A 317 -2.74 -3.31 -1.50
C TYR A 317 -2.76 -4.55 -2.39
N CYS A 318 -1.92 -4.57 -3.42
CA CYS A 318 -1.92 -5.59 -4.47
C CYS A 318 -1.63 -7.02 -3.97
N PHE A 319 -1.01 -7.19 -2.79
CA PHE A 319 -0.79 -8.51 -2.18
C PHE A 319 -2.03 -9.05 -1.45
N GLY A 320 -3.10 -8.27 -1.36
CA GLY A 320 -4.36 -8.65 -0.75
C GLY A 320 -5.11 -7.40 -0.32
N ALA A 321 -6.09 -7.00 -1.12
CA ALA A 321 -6.94 -5.85 -0.86
C ALA A 321 -8.35 -6.29 -0.41
N PRO A 322 -9.07 -5.42 0.31
CA PRO A 322 -10.50 -5.57 0.50
C PRO A 322 -11.26 -5.35 -0.81
N THR A 323 -12.30 -6.13 -1.03
CA THR A 323 -13.17 -6.10 -2.21
C THR A 323 -14.63 -6.02 -1.84
N PHE A 324 -15.43 -5.47 -2.73
CA PHE A 324 -16.88 -5.39 -2.59
C PHE A 324 -17.57 -5.41 -3.95
N HIS A 325 -18.84 -5.79 -3.93
CA HIS A 325 -19.74 -5.74 -5.08
C HIS A 325 -20.74 -4.57 -4.94
N VAL A 326 -21.12 -3.96 -6.06
CA VAL A 326 -22.20 -2.97 -6.11
C VAL A 326 -23.22 -3.34 -7.19
N ASP A 327 -24.45 -3.63 -6.79
CA ASP A 327 -25.55 -3.91 -7.72
C ASP A 327 -26.01 -2.66 -8.50
N PRO A 328 -26.67 -2.82 -9.65
CA PRO A 328 -27.33 -1.72 -10.36
C PRO A 328 -28.28 -0.92 -9.47
N GLY A 329 -28.12 0.40 -9.45
CA GLY A 329 -28.93 1.32 -8.63
C GLY A 329 -28.63 1.28 -7.13
N ALA A 330 -27.72 0.42 -6.66
CA ALA A 330 -27.41 0.32 -5.24
C ALA A 330 -26.56 1.50 -4.75
N VAL A 331 -26.69 1.80 -3.45
CA VAL A 331 -25.85 2.75 -2.73
C VAL A 331 -25.20 2.00 -1.58
N VAL A 332 -23.89 1.71 -1.69
CA VAL A 332 -23.17 0.93 -0.68
C VAL A 332 -22.22 1.80 0.13
N TYR A 333 -22.09 1.54 1.42
CA TYR A 333 -21.17 2.21 2.34
C TYR A 333 -19.97 1.33 2.62
N LEU A 334 -18.77 1.84 2.33
CA LEU A 334 -17.52 1.11 2.51
C LEU A 334 -16.96 1.16 3.92
N GLY A 335 -17.24 2.23 4.67
CA GLY A 335 -16.64 2.48 5.97
C GLY A 335 -16.13 3.91 6.13
N ASP A 336 -15.56 4.13 7.32
CA ASP A 336 -14.88 5.34 7.74
C ASP A 336 -13.37 5.14 7.63
N PHE A 337 -12.70 6.14 7.08
CA PHE A 337 -11.26 6.18 6.92
C PHE A 337 -10.70 7.32 7.79
N VAL A 338 -9.83 6.99 8.74
CA VAL A 338 -9.24 7.92 9.71
C VAL A 338 -7.81 8.25 9.30
N PRO A 339 -7.53 9.45 8.76
CA PRO A 339 -6.18 9.83 8.33
C PRO A 339 -5.28 10.11 9.54
N VAL A 340 -4.56 9.10 10.02
CA VAL A 340 -3.64 9.23 11.15
C VAL A 340 -2.27 9.69 10.66
N VAL A 341 -1.75 10.76 11.25
CA VAL A 341 -0.44 11.35 10.89
C VAL A 341 0.43 11.49 12.12
N ASP A 342 1.66 10.97 12.02
CA ASP A 342 2.71 11.05 13.03
C ASP A 342 2.25 10.64 14.44
N ALA A 343 1.39 9.62 14.51
CA ALA A 343 0.90 9.10 15.79
C ALA A 343 1.97 8.24 16.44
N LYS A 344 2.30 8.56 17.70
CA LYS A 344 3.19 7.76 18.52
C LYS A 344 2.41 6.61 19.13
N LEU A 345 2.71 5.39 18.68
CA LEU A 345 2.14 4.15 19.20
C LEU A 345 2.66 3.86 20.61
N LYS A 346 1.96 2.97 21.33
CA LYS A 346 2.42 2.47 22.63
C LYS A 346 3.79 1.77 22.57
N THR A 347 4.14 1.22 21.41
CA THR A 347 5.47 0.60 21.16
C THR A 347 6.60 1.64 21.10
N GLY A 348 6.27 2.92 21.01
CA GLY A 348 7.22 4.01 20.82
C GLY A 348 7.41 4.40 19.34
N ASP A 349 6.95 3.56 18.41
CA ASP A 349 7.01 3.83 16.98
C ASP A 349 6.10 4.99 16.58
N THR A 350 6.51 5.76 15.57
CA THR A 350 5.68 6.80 14.98
C THR A 350 5.13 6.31 13.65
N VAL A 351 3.82 6.40 13.45
CA VAL A 351 3.16 5.91 12.24
C VAL A 351 2.28 6.97 11.60
N SER A 352 2.28 6.97 10.27
CA SER A 352 1.29 7.67 9.43
C SER A 352 0.57 6.62 8.60
N THR A 353 -0.74 6.47 8.82
CA THR A 353 -1.55 5.39 8.23
C THR A 353 -3.00 5.83 8.08
N LEU A 354 -3.74 5.17 7.19
CA LEU A 354 -5.17 5.40 7.03
C LEU A 354 -5.91 4.33 7.82
N ALA A 355 -6.35 4.64 9.03
CA ALA A 355 -7.06 3.67 9.83
C ALA A 355 -8.52 3.47 9.36
N TYR A 356 -9.16 2.37 9.71
CA TYR A 356 -10.49 2.00 9.22
C TYR A 356 -11.45 1.64 10.35
N ALA A 357 -12.68 2.15 10.25
CA ALA A 357 -13.79 1.85 11.14
C ALA A 357 -15.10 1.77 10.35
N THR A 358 -16.20 1.40 11.01
CA THR A 358 -17.52 1.36 10.37
C THR A 358 -18.55 2.06 11.25
N HIS A 359 -18.99 3.27 10.83
CA HIS A 359 -19.99 4.07 11.53
C HIS A 359 -21.07 4.55 10.55
N ILE A 360 -21.80 3.60 9.96
CA ILE A 360 -22.81 3.90 8.93
C ILE A 360 -23.90 4.86 9.42
N ASP A 361 -24.22 4.84 10.71
CA ASP A 361 -25.24 5.74 11.27
C ASP A 361 -24.77 7.19 11.32
N ASP A 362 -23.47 7.44 11.49
CA ASP A 362 -22.90 8.78 11.33
C ASP A 362 -22.97 9.24 9.88
N ALA A 363 -22.63 8.36 8.93
CA ALA A 363 -22.79 8.62 7.49
C ALA A 363 -24.24 8.97 7.13
N ARG A 364 -25.22 8.19 7.61
CA ARG A 364 -26.65 8.46 7.39
C ARG A 364 -27.06 9.80 7.98
N ARG A 365 -26.67 10.08 9.21
CA ARG A 365 -26.99 11.35 9.89
C ARG A 365 -26.48 12.55 9.11
N THR A 366 -25.22 12.49 8.65
CA THR A 366 -24.61 13.55 7.84
C THR A 366 -25.29 13.66 6.48
N LEU A 367 -25.60 12.56 5.81
CA LEU A 367 -26.32 12.56 4.53
C LEU A 367 -27.73 13.15 4.68
N THR A 368 -28.47 12.87 5.75
CA THR A 368 -29.86 13.37 5.94
C THR A 368 -29.96 14.90 5.82
N THR A 369 -28.91 15.64 6.16
CA THR A 369 -28.89 17.11 6.11
C THR A 369 -28.96 17.70 4.71
N SER A 370 -28.54 16.95 3.68
CA SER A 370 -28.37 17.45 2.31
C SER A 370 -28.82 16.46 1.22
N GLN A 371 -28.86 15.17 1.54
CA GLN A 371 -29.17 14.04 0.67
C GLN A 371 -30.03 12.99 1.41
N PRO A 372 -31.25 13.33 1.88
CA PRO A 372 -32.10 12.41 2.67
C PRO A 372 -32.47 11.12 1.93
N ALA A 373 -32.65 11.17 0.60
CA ALA A 373 -32.90 9.98 -0.20
C ALA A 373 -31.71 9.00 -0.20
N LEU A 374 -30.47 9.51 -0.32
CA LEU A 374 -29.28 8.68 -0.21
C LEU A 374 -29.08 8.12 1.20
N ALA A 375 -29.37 8.92 2.24
CA ALA A 375 -29.32 8.47 3.62
C ALA A 375 -30.25 7.26 3.86
N ALA A 376 -31.44 7.28 3.27
CA ALA A 376 -32.39 6.16 3.35
C ALA A 376 -31.96 4.95 2.50
N ALA A 377 -31.29 5.17 1.36
CA ALA A 377 -30.88 4.12 0.43
C ALA A 377 -29.59 3.39 0.85
N VAL A 378 -28.68 4.06 1.56
CA VAL A 378 -27.34 3.50 1.84
C VAL A 378 -27.38 2.23 2.69
N ARG A 379 -26.64 1.21 2.25
CA ARG A 379 -26.48 -0.09 2.92
C ARG A 379 -24.99 -0.40 3.12
N PRO A 380 -24.60 -1.16 4.17
CA PRO A 380 -23.20 -1.57 4.30
C PRO A 380 -22.79 -2.44 3.11
N ALA A 381 -21.58 -2.22 2.59
CA ALA A 381 -21.01 -3.07 1.57
C ALA A 381 -20.70 -4.47 2.14
N LYS A 382 -20.91 -5.51 1.34
CA LYS A 382 -20.41 -6.85 1.65
C LYS A 382 -18.95 -6.92 1.23
N MET A 383 -18.06 -6.90 2.22
CA MET A 383 -16.62 -6.93 2.00
C MET A 383 -16.08 -8.36 1.97
N GLN A 384 -14.98 -8.56 1.24
CA GLN A 384 -14.12 -9.75 1.28
C GLN A 384 -12.66 -9.30 1.21
N ASN A 385 -11.73 -10.04 1.82
CA ASN A 385 -10.30 -9.72 1.82
C ASN A 385 -9.53 -10.53 0.77
N ARG A 386 -8.23 -10.24 0.63
CA ARG A 386 -7.26 -11.03 -0.15
C ARG A 386 -7.46 -11.01 -1.67
N ALA A 387 -8.01 -9.95 -2.24
CA ALA A 387 -7.87 -9.75 -3.69
C ALA A 387 -6.43 -9.39 -4.03
N THR A 388 -5.83 -10.17 -4.91
CA THR A 388 -4.54 -9.85 -5.50
C THR A 388 -4.74 -9.27 -6.89
N TYR A 389 -3.80 -8.42 -7.32
CA TYR A 389 -3.79 -7.81 -8.64
C TYR A 389 -2.40 -7.24 -8.96
N ALA A 390 -2.21 -6.68 -10.15
CA ALA A 390 -0.93 -6.09 -10.53
C ALA A 390 -0.47 -4.94 -9.62
N CYS A 391 0.73 -5.07 -9.06
CA CYS A 391 1.29 -4.07 -8.16
C CYS A 391 1.80 -2.83 -8.91
N SER A 392 1.34 -1.65 -8.49
CA SER A 392 1.83 -0.36 -9.01
C SER A 392 1.63 0.77 -7.99
N ALA A 393 2.64 1.02 -7.16
CA ALA A 393 2.74 2.19 -6.28
C ALA A 393 4.16 2.32 -5.73
N ILE A 394 4.41 3.37 -4.94
CA ILE A 394 5.62 3.50 -4.13
C ILE A 394 5.67 2.28 -3.20
N THR A 395 4.72 2.16 -2.27
CA THR A 395 4.64 1.02 -1.34
C THR A 395 3.69 -0.04 -1.86
N MET A 396 4.13 -1.29 -1.92
CA MET A 396 3.29 -2.46 -2.21
C MET A 396 3.06 -3.25 -0.92
N ASP A 397 1.80 -3.54 -0.63
CA ASP A 397 1.39 -4.13 0.64
C ASP A 397 0.13 -5.01 0.50
N ARG A 398 -0.31 -5.57 1.63
CA ARG A 398 -1.58 -6.26 1.86
C ARG A 398 -2.32 -5.57 3.00
N TRP A 399 -3.64 -5.48 2.88
CA TRP A 399 -4.52 -4.98 3.92
C TRP A 399 -5.77 -5.83 4.03
N ASP A 400 -5.98 -6.40 5.22
CA ASP A 400 -7.19 -7.14 5.56
C ASP A 400 -8.07 -6.29 6.49
N LEU A 401 -9.35 -6.16 6.16
CA LEU A 401 -10.34 -5.60 7.07
C LEU A 401 -10.61 -6.57 8.22
N PRO A 402 -10.67 -6.10 9.49
CA PRO A 402 -10.98 -6.95 10.63
C PRO A 402 -12.35 -7.65 10.49
N GLY A 403 -12.43 -8.92 10.87
CA GLY A 403 -13.69 -9.68 10.86
C GLY A 403 -14.24 -10.02 9.46
N VAL A 404 -13.53 -9.67 8.39
CA VAL A 404 -13.96 -9.91 7.00
C VAL A 404 -13.29 -11.17 6.45
N GLY A 405 -14.11 -12.08 5.92
CA GLY A 405 -13.65 -13.33 5.29
C GLY A 405 -12.80 -13.08 4.05
N SER A 406 -12.01 -14.07 3.64
CA SER A 406 -11.26 -13.98 2.38
C SER A 406 -12.18 -14.21 1.19
N LEU A 407 -11.85 -13.59 0.06
CA LEU A 407 -12.34 -14.05 -1.23
C LEU A 407 -12.10 -15.57 -1.35
N PRO A 408 -13.08 -16.35 -1.85
CA PRO A 408 -12.88 -17.76 -2.12
C PRO A 408 -11.65 -17.98 -3.02
N PRO A 409 -11.03 -19.17 -3.04
CA PRO A 409 -10.02 -19.48 -4.04
C PRO A 409 -10.55 -19.26 -5.46
N ALA A 410 -9.68 -18.94 -6.43
CA ALA A 410 -10.07 -18.98 -7.83
C ALA A 410 -10.52 -20.42 -8.17
N ALA A 411 -11.58 -20.56 -8.96
CA ALA A 411 -11.91 -21.86 -9.54
C ALA A 411 -10.68 -22.34 -10.34
N ALA A 412 -10.30 -23.61 -10.18
CA ALA A 412 -9.22 -24.20 -10.97
C ALA A 412 -9.59 -24.03 -12.45
N GLN A 413 -8.72 -23.38 -13.21
CA GLN A 413 -8.87 -23.21 -14.66
C GLN A 413 -8.33 -24.42 -15.40
#